data_AF-A0A6J4XK55-F1
#
_entry.id   AF-A0A6J4XK55-F1
#
_cell.length_a   1.000
_cell.length_b   1.000
_cell.length_c   1.000
_cell.angle_alpha   90.00
_cell.angle_beta   90.00
_cell.angle_gamma   90.00
#
_symmetry.space_group_name_H-M   'P 1'
#
loop_
_entity.id
_entity.type
_entity.pdbx_description
1 polymer ?
#
loop_
_entity_poly.entity_id
_entity_poly.type
_entity_poly.pdbx_seq_one_letter_code
_entity_poly.pdbx_strand_id
1 'polypeptide(L)' 'MGKKRTSTRKIGRDAGTGKFIPVKDAKRRKKTAVVETIKTKR' A
#
# COMPACT_ATOMS: atom_id res chain seq x y z
N MET A 1 1.03 4.95 -29.65
CA MET A 1 1.18 5.29 -28.21
C MET A 1 0.72 4.12 -27.35
N GLY A 2 1.64 3.34 -26.78
CA GLY A 2 1.30 2.20 -25.91
C GLY A 2 0.70 2.68 -24.58
N LYS A 3 -0.55 2.29 -24.29
CA LYS A 3 -1.26 2.62 -23.05
C LYS A 3 -0.50 1.98 -21.87
N LYS A 4 0.31 2.76 -21.14
CA LYS A 4 0.96 2.31 -19.89
C LYS A 4 -0.14 1.84 -18.94
N ARG A 5 -0.23 0.52 -18.72
CA ARG A 5 -1.22 -0.07 -17.81
C ARG A 5 -0.77 0.25 -16.38
N THR A 6 -1.33 1.32 -15.81
CA THR A 6 -1.16 1.62 -14.39
C THR A 6 -1.88 0.55 -13.58
N SER A 7 -1.14 -0.36 -12.95
CA SER A 7 -1.70 -1.32 -12.02
C SER A 7 -1.75 -0.67 -10.64
N THR A 8 -2.91 -0.69 -9.98
CA THR A 8 -3.01 -0.23 -8.60
C THR A 8 -2.92 -1.42 -7.66
N ARG A 9 -2.20 -1.26 -6.55
CA ARG A 9 -2.14 -2.29 -5.50
C ARG A 9 -2.30 -1.64 -4.13
N LYS A 10 -2.99 -2.35 -3.23
CA LYS A 10 -3.07 -1.97 -1.82
C LYS A 10 -1.82 -2.40 -1.08
N ILE A 11 -1.27 -1.53 -0.25
CA ILE A 11 -0.12 -1.80 0.60
C ILE A 11 -0.41 -1.27 2.01
N GLY A 12 0.04 -1.97 3.03
CA GLY A 12 0.04 -1.44 4.39
C GLY A 12 1.25 -0.54 4.58
N ARG A 13 1.09 0.58 5.28
CA ARG A 13 2.18 1.44 5.73
C ARG A 13 2.04 1.63 7.22
N ASP A 14 3.08 1.25 7.96
CA ASP A 14 3.15 1.52 9.39
C ASP A 14 3.27 3.03 9.62
N ALA A 15 2.37 3.59 10.43
CA ALA A 15 2.31 5.02 10.71
C ALA A 15 3.38 5.47 11.70
N GLY A 16 3.91 4.57 12.53
CA GLY A 16 4.97 4.87 13.49
C GLY A 16 6.36 4.86 12.85
N THR A 17 6.64 3.88 11.98
CA THR A 17 7.99 3.72 11.39
C THR A 17 8.05 4.06 9.90
N GLY A 18 6.91 4.30 9.23
CA GLY A 18 6.84 4.55 7.79
C GLY A 18 7.15 3.33 6.91
N LYS A 19 7.33 2.14 7.49
CA LYS A 19 7.70 0.91 6.77
C LYS A 19 6.49 0.33 6.06
N PHE A 20 6.71 -0.25 4.88
CA PHE A 20 5.67 -1.00 4.21
C PHE A 20 5.47 -2.35 4.90
N ILE A 21 4.22 -2.63 5.24
CA ILE A 21 3.78 -3.89 5.83
C ILE A 21 2.70 -4.52 4.97
N PRO A 22 2.47 -5.84 5.09
CA PRO A 22 1.36 -6.48 4.40
C PRO A 22 0.02 -5.84 4.77
N VAL A 23 -0.89 -5.74 3.80
CA VAL A 23 -2.25 -5.21 4.02
C VAL A 23 -2.97 -5.95 5.13
N LYS A 24 -2.73 -7.26 5.30
CA LYS A 24 -3.30 -8.05 6.40
C LYS A 24 -2.85 -7.53 7.76
N ASP A 25 -1.56 -7.24 7.92
CA ASP A 25 -1.00 -6.72 9.17
C ASP A 25 -1.47 -5.29 9.44
N ALA A 26 -1.55 -4.44 8.40
CA ALA A 26 -2.12 -3.10 8.53
C ALA A 26 -3.60 -3.13 8.93
N LYS A 27 -4.38 -4.06 8.35
CA LYS A 27 -5.79 -4.28 8.73
C LYS A 27 -5.96 -4.78 10.15
N ARG A 28 -5.01 -5.59 10.67
CA ARG A 28 -5.01 -6.05 12.07
C ARG A 28 -4.57 -4.93 13.02
N ARG A 29 -3.60 -4.12 12.61
CA ARG A 29 -3.02 -3.01 13.40
C ARG A 29 -3.52 -1.63 12.94
N LYS A 30 -4.84 -1.46 12.78
CA LYS A 30 -5.44 -0.20 12.26
C LYS A 30 -5.05 1.06 13.05
N LYS A 31 -4.69 0.90 14.33
CA LYS A 31 -4.26 2.00 15.21
C LYS A 31 -2.85 2.51 14.87
N THR A 32 -1.97 1.64 14.38
CA THR A 32 -0.56 1.96 14.14
C THR A 32 -0.16 1.83 12.67
N ALA A 33 -1.08 1.42 11.80
CA ALA A 33 -0.83 1.22 10.39
C ALA A 33 -2.03 1.60 9.52
N VAL A 34 -1.72 2.11 8.34
CA VAL A 34 -2.66 2.61 7.34
C VAL A 34 -2.61 1.71 6.11
N VAL A 35 -3.73 1.54 5.42
CA VAL A 35 -3.75 0.85 4.12
C VAL A 35 -3.84 1.90 3.03
N GLU A 36 -2.79 1.99 2.22
CA GLU A 36 -2.70 2.93 1.09
C GLU A 36 -2.82 2.18 -0.23
N THR A 37 -3.25 2.90 -1.28
CA THR A 37 -3.31 2.36 -2.64
C THR A 37 -2.22 3.01 -3.47
N ILE A 38 -1.21 2.24 -3.84
CA ILE A 38 -0.10 2.71 -4.67
C ILE A 38 -0.38 2.41 -6.15
N LYS A 39 -0.08 3.39 -7.01
CA LYS A 39 -0.12 3.22 -8.46
C LYS A 39 1.24 2.73 -8.91
N THR A 40 1.33 1.48 -9.32
CA THR A 40 2.52 0.92 -9.97
C THR A 40 2.41 1.15 -11.47
N LYS A 41 3.40 1.83 -12.05
CA LYS A 41 3.60 1.82 -13.51
C LYS A 41 4.35 0.52 -13.80
N ARG A 42 3.71 -0.38 -14.54
CA ARG A 42 4.37 -1.56 -15.10
C ARG A 42 4.97 -1.19 -16.45
#